data_AF-A0A6G1E1Q5-F1
#
_entry.id   AF-A0A6G1E1Q5-F1
#
_cell.length_a   1.000
_cell.length_b   1.000
_cell.length_c   1.000
_cell.angle_alpha   90.00
_cell.angle_beta   90.00
_cell.angle_gamma   90.00
#
_symmetry.space_group_name_H-M   'P 1'
#
loop_
_entity.id
_entity.type
_entity.pdbx_description
1 polymer ?
#
loop_
_entity_poly.entity_id
_entity_poly.type
_entity_poly.pdbx_seq_one_letter_code
_entity_poly.pdbx_strand_id
1 'polypeptide(L)'
;MYAAWYGKAFTLVHWWRTLKNQPKWCAYVAQLEKEKKQAQVTIDVANDMGYEHPIGRDAAKAQRKGKRQAEELLDGIALLGDNINKIVAVMQERKQEREKATDSQLEISKLKLKVAQEKKEAKLLEVYNSLLQ
;
A
#
# COMPACT_ATOMS: atom_id res chain seq x y z
N MET A 1 47.41 6.20 -7.30
CA MET A 1 47.18 6.76 -5.96
C MET A 1 47.00 5.69 -4.88
N TYR A 2 46.01 4.79 -4.91
CA TYR A 2 45.87 3.76 -3.84
C TYR A 2 46.98 2.69 -3.83
N ALA A 3 47.27 2.09 -5.00
CA ALA A 3 48.31 1.05 -5.10
C ALA A 3 49.72 1.56 -4.81
N ALA A 4 49.99 2.86 -5.00
CA ALA A 4 51.27 3.47 -4.68
C ALA A 4 51.51 3.59 -3.16
N TRP A 5 50.44 3.66 -2.36
CA TRP A 5 50.53 3.83 -0.90
C TRP A 5 50.43 2.51 -0.15
N TYR A 6 49.67 1.55 -0.69
CA TYR A 6 49.37 0.29 -0.01
C TYR A 6 49.94 -0.95 -0.70
N GLY A 7 50.66 -0.78 -1.81
CA GLY A 7 51.27 -1.87 -2.59
C GLY A 7 50.27 -2.86 -3.21
N LYS A 8 48.96 -2.60 -3.08
CA LYS A 8 47.88 -3.48 -3.53
C LYS A 8 46.83 -2.69 -4.30
N ALA A 9 46.25 -3.31 -5.32
CA ALA A 9 45.13 -2.73 -6.04
C ALA A 9 43.91 -2.61 -5.12
N PHE A 10 43.17 -1.50 -5.23
CA PHE A 10 41.93 -1.33 -4.48
C PHE A 10 40.92 -2.38 -4.96
N THR A 11 40.51 -3.27 -4.07
CA THR A 11 39.67 -4.43 -4.40
C THR A 11 38.26 -4.04 -4.84
N LEU A 12 37.77 -2.88 -4.40
CA LEU A 12 36.43 -2.39 -4.72
C LEU A 12 36.41 -1.36 -5.87
N VAL A 13 37.49 -1.26 -6.68
CA VAL A 13 37.52 -0.35 -7.85
C VAL A 13 36.34 -0.61 -8.78
N HIS A 14 35.98 -1.87 -9.00
CA HIS A 14 34.88 -2.24 -9.87
C HIS A 14 33.54 -1.65 -9.37
N TRP A 15 33.23 -1.83 -8.09
CA TRP A 15 32.03 -1.28 -7.46
C TRP A 15 32.01 0.25 -7.48
N TRP A 16 33.15 0.89 -7.21
CA TRP A 16 33.27 2.34 -7.31
C TRP A 16 32.99 2.85 -8.74
N ARG A 17 33.53 2.18 -9.76
CA ARG A 17 33.27 2.53 -11.17
C ARG A 17 31.79 2.44 -11.54
N THR A 18 31.07 1.47 -10.97
CA THR A 18 29.64 1.28 -11.20
C THR A 18 28.79 2.33 -10.47
N LEU A 19 29.17 2.71 -9.25
CA LEU A 19 28.37 3.63 -8.41
C LEU A 19 28.61 5.11 -8.71
N LYS A 20 29.82 5.50 -9.13
CA LYS A 20 30.20 6.91 -9.28
C LYS A 20 29.31 7.73 -10.22
N ASN A 21 28.66 7.07 -11.19
CA ASN A 21 27.80 7.70 -12.20
C ASN A 21 26.30 7.51 -11.89
N GLN A 22 25.93 6.88 -10.76
CA GLN A 22 24.52 6.73 -10.43
C GLN A 22 23.90 8.07 -10.04
N PRO A 23 22.69 8.40 -10.52
CA PRO A 23 22.05 9.70 -10.28
C PRO A 23 21.90 10.03 -8.79
N LYS A 24 21.56 9.03 -7.98
CA LYS A 24 21.45 9.16 -6.51
C LYS A 24 22.79 9.54 -5.86
N TRP A 25 23.89 8.92 -6.31
CA TRP A 25 25.21 9.20 -5.77
C TRP A 25 25.70 10.59 -6.16
N CYS A 26 25.53 10.98 -7.41
CA CYS A 26 25.89 12.33 -7.88
C CYS A 26 25.10 13.42 -7.15
N ALA A 27 23.80 13.22 -6.91
CA ALA A 27 22.98 14.16 -6.15
C ALA A 27 23.47 14.31 -4.69
N TYR A 28 23.81 13.19 -4.05
CA TYR A 28 24.35 13.19 -2.69
C TYR A 28 25.71 13.90 -2.60
N VAL A 29 26.63 13.63 -3.52
CA VAL A 29 27.94 14.31 -3.57
C VAL A 29 27.78 15.81 -3.81
N ALA A 30 26.89 16.21 -4.72
CA ALA A 30 26.61 17.62 -4.98
C ALA A 30 26.03 18.34 -3.75
N GLN A 31 25.21 17.65 -2.94
CA GLN A 31 24.71 18.19 -1.68
C GLN A 31 25.84 18.37 -0.65
N LEU A 32 26.69 17.35 -0.48
CA LEU A 32 27.86 17.44 0.41
C LEU A 32 28.81 18.57 0.01
N GLU A 33 29.03 18.80 -1.27
CA GLU A 33 29.87 19.91 -1.75
C GLU A 33 29.23 21.28 -1.47
N LYS A 34 27.91 21.40 -1.59
CA LYS A 34 27.19 22.63 -1.21
C LYS A 34 27.29 22.91 0.28
N GLU A 35 27.10 21.88 1.11
CA GLU A 35 27.23 21.97 2.57
C GLU A 35 28.66 22.35 2.98
N LYS A 36 29.68 21.76 2.36
CA LYS A 36 31.08 22.15 2.59
C LYS A 36 31.37 23.60 2.18
N LYS A 37 30.85 24.04 1.04
CA LYS A 37 30.98 25.44 0.59
C LYS A 37 30.28 26.41 1.54
N GLN A 38 29.11 26.04 2.07
CA GLN A 38 28.40 26.83 3.09
C GLN A 38 29.16 26.87 4.42
N ALA A 39 29.76 25.75 4.85
CA ALA A 39 30.55 25.68 6.07
C ALA A 39 31.90 26.43 5.97
N GLN A 40 32.40 26.65 4.74
CA GLN A 40 33.66 27.33 4.49
C GLN A 40 33.50 28.86 4.33
N VAL A 41 32.26 29.38 4.26
CA VAL A 41 31.99 30.80 4.47
C VAL A 41 32.10 31.06 5.96
N THR A 42 33.27 31.56 6.37
CA THR A 42 33.58 32.02 7.72
C THR A 42 32.47 32.95 8.21
N ILE A 43 31.74 32.51 9.23
CA ILE A 43 30.82 33.35 9.97
C ILE A 43 31.69 34.27 10.81
N ASP A 44 31.77 35.55 10.41
CA ASP A 44 32.21 36.61 11.31
C ASP A 44 31.25 36.61 12.51
N VAL A 45 31.81 36.33 13.69
CA VAL A 45 31.11 36.36 14.97
C VAL A 45 30.85 37.81 15.32
N ALA A 46 29.77 38.37 14.78
CA ALA A 46 29.22 39.63 15.24
C ALA A 46 27.69 39.59 15.12
N ASN A 47 27.05 39.90 16.24
CA ASN A 47 25.61 40.05 16.47
C ASN A 47 24.79 38.77 16.64
N ASP A 48 24.65 38.44 17.92
CA ASP A 48 23.44 37.91 18.55
C ASP A 48 22.20 38.73 18.14
N MET A 49 21.68 38.47 16.94
CA MET A 49 20.42 39.01 16.44
C MET A 49 19.33 37.96 16.59
N GLY A 50 18.74 37.85 17.78
CA GLY A 50 17.32 37.53 17.97
C GLY A 50 16.71 36.37 17.17
N TYR A 51 17.45 35.32 16.85
CA TYR A 51 16.88 34.11 16.28
C TYR A 51 16.37 33.25 17.43
N GLU A 52 15.05 33.14 17.58
CA GLU A 52 14.46 32.11 18.45
C GLU A 52 14.99 30.75 18.00
N HIS A 53 15.81 30.13 18.84
CA HIS A 53 16.31 28.79 18.57
C HIS A 53 15.13 27.82 18.46
N PRO A 54 15.17 26.87 17.50
CA PRO A 54 14.14 25.85 17.40
C PRO A 54 13.94 25.14 18.73
N ILE A 55 12.69 24.83 19.04
CA ILE A 55 12.31 24.23 20.31
C ILE A 55 13.21 23.03 20.64
N GLY A 56 13.82 23.07 21.82
CA GLY A 56 14.76 22.05 22.27
C GLY A 56 14.10 20.67 22.37
N ARG A 57 14.89 19.61 22.22
CA ARG A 57 14.43 18.21 22.21
C ARG A 57 13.46 17.87 23.34
N ASP A 58 13.71 18.37 24.55
CA ASP A 58 12.92 18.05 25.73
C ASP A 58 11.61 18.86 25.79
N ALA A 59 11.62 20.11 25.34
CA ALA A 59 10.41 20.93 25.18
C ALA A 59 9.52 20.40 24.04
N ALA A 60 10.11 19.95 22.92
CA ALA A 60 9.39 19.26 21.85
C ALA A 60 8.76 17.94 22.33
N LYS A 61 9.47 17.17 23.15
CA LYS A 61 8.92 15.94 23.77
C LYS A 61 7.79 16.24 24.75
N ALA A 62 7.90 17.32 25.53
CA ALA A 62 6.86 17.73 26.47
C ALA A 62 5.57 18.16 25.76
N GLN A 63 5.66 18.89 24.64
CA GLN A 63 4.49 19.22 23.80
C GLN A 63 3.82 17.96 23.22
N ARG A 64 4.61 16.95 22.80
CA ARG A 64 4.08 15.67 22.32
C ARG A 64 3.45 14.81 23.41
N LYS A 65 3.91 14.91 24.65
CA LYS A 65 3.38 14.15 25.81
C LYS A 65 2.12 14.77 26.42
N GLY A 66 1.62 15.89 25.89
CA GLY A 66 0.44 16.57 26.39
C GLY A 66 -0.88 15.87 26.03
N LYS A 67 -1.92 16.20 26.80
CA LYS A 67 -3.34 15.76 26.76
C LYS A 67 -3.96 15.47 25.38
N ARG A 68 -3.45 16.10 24.31
CA ARG A 68 -3.87 15.91 22.91
C ARG A 68 -3.67 14.48 22.40
N GLN A 69 -2.66 13.73 22.88
CA GLN A 69 -2.49 12.33 22.48
C GLN A 69 -3.66 11.43 22.88
N ALA A 70 -4.28 11.65 24.05
CA ALA A 70 -5.38 10.81 24.50
C ALA A 70 -6.66 11.06 23.69
N GLU A 71 -6.91 12.31 23.32
CA GLU A 71 -8.06 12.73 22.52
C GLU A 71 -7.94 12.29 21.06
N GLU A 72 -6.75 12.42 20.47
CA GLU A 72 -6.44 11.91 19.12
C GLU A 72 -6.50 10.37 19.04
N LEU A 73 -6.12 9.67 20.13
CA LEU A 73 -6.22 8.22 20.21
C LEU A 73 -7.68 7.76 20.33
N LEU A 74 -8.50 8.45 21.14
CA LEU A 74 -9.94 8.19 21.23
C LEU A 74 -10.66 8.43 19.90
N ASP A 75 -10.33 9.53 19.22
CA ASP A 75 -10.88 9.84 17.88
C ASP A 75 -10.42 8.79 16.84
N GLY A 76 -9.16 8.38 16.89
CA GLY A 76 -8.63 7.28 16.07
C GLY A 76 -9.33 5.95 16.30
N ILE A 77 -9.68 5.61 17.55
CA ILE A 77 -10.46 4.40 17.89
C ILE A 77 -11.88 4.50 17.35
N ALA A 78 -12.54 5.66 17.48
CA ALA A 78 -13.89 5.87 16.95
C ALA A 78 -13.92 5.72 15.42
N LEU A 79 -12.98 6.38 14.71
CA LEU A 79 -12.83 6.26 13.26
C LEU A 79 -12.53 4.83 12.81
N LEU A 80 -11.71 4.10 13.56
CA LEU A 80 -11.44 2.69 13.28
C LEU A 80 -12.70 1.83 13.44
N GLY A 81 -13.48 2.06 14.50
CA GLY A 81 -14.77 1.38 14.72
C GLY A 81 -15.75 1.59 13.57
N ASP A 82 -15.89 2.83 13.11
CA ASP A 82 -16.74 3.17 11.97
C ASP A 82 -16.29 2.49 10.68
N ASN A 83 -14.98 2.44 10.43
CA ASN A 83 -14.43 1.76 9.27
C ASN A 83 -14.65 0.25 9.32
N ILE A 84 -14.50 -0.37 10.50
CA ILE A 84 -14.80 -1.79 10.69
C ILE A 84 -16.29 -2.05 10.44
N ASN A 85 -17.18 -1.23 10.97
CA ASN A 85 -18.63 -1.37 10.76
C ASN A 85 -19.00 -1.27 9.28
N LYS A 86 -18.40 -0.34 8.53
CA LYS A 86 -18.59 -0.23 7.07
C LYS A 86 -18.11 -1.48 6.34
N ILE A 87 -16.95 -2.03 6.71
CA ILE A 87 -16.42 -3.26 6.11
C ILE A 87 -17.37 -4.44 6.37
N VAL A 88 -17.85 -4.59 7.60
CA VAL A 88 -18.80 -5.65 7.98
C VAL A 88 -20.10 -5.52 7.20
N ALA A 89 -20.65 -4.30 7.07
CA ALA A 89 -21.86 -4.04 6.29
C ALA A 89 -21.69 -4.45 4.81
N VAL A 90 -20.60 -4.00 4.16
CA VAL A 90 -20.31 -4.34 2.76
C VAL A 90 -20.09 -5.85 2.58
N MET A 91 -19.44 -6.51 3.54
CA MET A 91 -19.26 -7.97 3.49
C MET A 91 -20.60 -8.71 3.60
N GLN A 92 -21.49 -8.25 4.46
CA GLN A 92 -22.80 -8.86 4.65
C GLN A 92 -23.69 -8.69 3.42
N GLU A 93 -23.71 -7.50 2.82
CA GLU A 93 -24.44 -7.23 1.56
C GLU A 93 -23.93 -8.13 0.44
N ARG A 94 -22.60 -8.19 0.23
CA ARG A 94 -21.99 -9.07 -0.78
C ARG A 94 -22.29 -10.53 -0.57
N LYS A 95 -22.39 -10.98 0.69
CA LYS A 95 -22.76 -12.36 1.02
C LYS A 95 -24.19 -12.65 0.58
N GLN A 96 -25.13 -11.76 0.92
CA GLN A 96 -26.54 -11.91 0.54
C GLN A 96 -26.74 -11.87 -0.98
N GLU A 97 -26.02 -10.99 -1.69
CA GLU A 97 -26.07 -10.93 -3.16
C GLU A 97 -25.59 -12.24 -3.80
N ARG A 98 -24.49 -12.81 -3.28
CA ARG A 98 -23.97 -14.10 -3.76
C ARG A 98 -24.96 -15.24 -3.51
N GLU A 99 -25.56 -15.29 -2.33
CA GLU A 99 -26.59 -16.29 -2.00
C GLU A 99 -27.78 -16.20 -2.97
N LYS A 100 -28.32 -14.99 -3.20
CA LYS A 100 -29.41 -14.78 -4.17
C LYS A 100 -29.03 -15.21 -5.59
N ALA A 101 -27.80 -14.92 -6.02
CA ALA A 101 -27.32 -15.31 -7.34
C ALA A 101 -27.20 -16.84 -7.45
N THR A 102 -26.66 -17.52 -6.43
CA THR A 102 -26.57 -18.98 -6.41
C THR A 102 -27.93 -19.65 -6.38
N ASP A 103 -28.88 -19.11 -5.61
CA ASP A 103 -30.25 -19.63 -5.54
C ASP A 103 -30.95 -19.50 -6.89
N SER A 104 -30.84 -18.34 -7.53
CA SER A 104 -31.38 -18.11 -8.88
C SER A 104 -30.79 -19.09 -9.90
N GLN A 105 -29.47 -19.32 -9.85
CA GLN A 105 -28.80 -20.28 -10.74
C GLN A 105 -29.26 -21.72 -10.50
N LEU A 106 -29.50 -22.08 -9.24
CA LEU A 106 -30.00 -23.38 -8.83
C LEU A 106 -31.44 -23.59 -9.34
N GLU A 107 -32.31 -22.59 -9.22
CA GLU A 107 -33.67 -22.63 -9.78
C GLU A 107 -33.68 -22.78 -11.30
N ILE A 108 -32.86 -21.99 -12.01
CA ILE A 108 -32.71 -22.10 -13.47
C ILE A 108 -32.27 -23.51 -13.86
N SER A 109 -31.34 -24.10 -13.10
CA SER A 109 -30.84 -25.46 -13.37
C SER A 109 -31.93 -26.51 -13.13
N LYS A 110 -32.72 -26.38 -12.06
CA LYS A 110 -33.88 -27.25 -11.79
C LYS A 110 -34.93 -27.17 -12.91
N LEU A 111 -35.26 -25.96 -13.37
CA LEU A 111 -36.21 -25.75 -14.46
C LEU A 111 -35.71 -26.35 -15.78
N LYS A 112 -34.43 -26.14 -16.11
CA LYS A 112 -33.81 -26.76 -17.31
C LYS A 112 -33.87 -28.28 -17.27
N LEU A 113 -33.63 -28.88 -16.10
CA LEU A 113 -33.74 -30.33 -15.92
C LEU A 113 -35.16 -30.84 -16.16
N LYS A 114 -36.18 -30.17 -15.59
CA LYS A 114 -37.59 -30.51 -15.80
C LYS A 114 -37.97 -30.41 -17.27
N VAL A 115 -37.63 -29.31 -17.94
CA VAL A 115 -37.90 -29.12 -19.37
C VAL A 115 -37.24 -30.22 -20.22
N ALA A 116 -36.02 -30.64 -19.87
CA ALA A 116 -35.34 -31.74 -20.57
C ALA A 116 -36.05 -33.09 -20.37
N GLN A 117 -36.57 -33.35 -19.16
CA GLN A 117 -37.37 -34.56 -18.87
C GLN A 117 -38.68 -34.55 -19.64
N GLU A 118 -39.45 -33.48 -19.56
CA GLU A 118 -40.72 -33.31 -20.28
C GLU A 118 -40.53 -33.43 -21.80
N LYS A 119 -39.44 -32.84 -22.35
CA LYS A 119 -39.10 -32.98 -23.77
C LYS A 119 -38.79 -34.43 -24.15
N LYS A 120 -38.13 -35.19 -23.29
CA LYS A 120 -37.85 -36.62 -23.52
C LYS A 120 -39.15 -37.42 -23.50
N GLU A 121 -40.03 -37.16 -22.55
CA GLU A 121 -41.33 -37.82 -22.43
C GLU A 121 -42.24 -37.51 -23.63
N ALA A 122 -42.32 -36.24 -24.05
CA ALA A 122 -43.09 -35.84 -25.23
C ALA A 122 -42.61 -36.56 -26.50
N LYS A 123 -41.29 -36.66 -26.71
CA LYS A 123 -40.72 -37.41 -27.83
C LYS A 123 -41.05 -38.90 -27.77
N LEU A 124 -41.05 -39.50 -26.57
CA LEU A 124 -41.40 -40.91 -26.41
C LEU A 124 -42.87 -41.14 -26.79
N LEU A 125 -43.78 -40.27 -26.36
CA LEU A 125 -45.19 -40.33 -26.71
C LEU A 125 -45.42 -40.14 -28.20
N GLU A 126 -44.70 -39.21 -28.83
CA GLU A 126 -44.74 -38.98 -30.28
C GLU A 126 -44.33 -40.24 -31.06
N VAL A 127 -43.22 -40.87 -30.68
CA VAL A 127 -42.76 -42.13 -31.28
C VAL A 127 -43.79 -43.24 -31.08
N TYR A 128 -44.35 -43.37 -29.87
CA TYR A 128 -45.36 -44.40 -29.60
C TYR A 128 -46.63 -44.20 -30.42
N ASN A 129 -47.12 -42.96 -30.54
CA ASN A 129 -48.27 -42.62 -31.38
C ASN A 129 -47.99 -42.96 -32.85
N SER A 130 -46.77 -42.72 -33.35
CA SER A 130 -46.40 -43.07 -34.73
C SER A 130 -46.33 -44.57 -35.00
N LEU A 131 -46.13 -45.41 -33.97
CA LEU A 131 -46.12 -46.88 -34.08
C LEU A 131 -47.52 -47.49 -34.00
N LEU A 132 -48.49 -46.77 -33.43
CA LEU A 132 -49.88 -47.20 -33.31
C LEU A 132 -50.77 -46.76 -34.47
N GLN A 133 -50.29 -45.85 -35.32
CA GLN A 133 -50.92 -45.47 -36.60
C GLN A 133 -50.54 -46.43 -37.71
#